data_AF-B0BJX8-F1
#
_entry.id   AF-B0BJX8-F1
#
_cell.length_a   1.000
_cell.length_b   1.000
_cell.length_c   1.000
_cell.angle_alpha   90.00
_cell.angle_beta   90.00
_cell.angle_gamma   90.00
#
_symmetry.space_group_name_H-M   'P 1'
#
loop_
_entity.id
_entity.type
_entity.pdbx_description
1 polymer ?
#
loop_
_entity_poly.entity_id
_entity_poly.type
_entity_poly.pdbx_seq_one_letter_code
_entity_poly.pdbx_strand_id
1 'polypeptide(L)'
;ALGCTEMNRDYIAIGHWCIDAHNVTAPEIPEKVAQLRLAAITAHIGKSSIIGIAKELSEGLDSLSADRRGSAQNFLVSKHGFGFDYFMQQGQLKLARIIARGKVRNENEHRMIVDALSDTTIDSSLSAQLEKLLAAHESKSSAA
;
A
#
# COMPACT_ATOMS: atom_id res chain seq x y z
N ALA A 1 -17.46 5.87 24.85
CA ALA A 1 -16.06 6.21 24.54
C ALA A 1 -15.34 4.91 24.20
N LEU A 2 -15.15 4.61 22.91
CA LEU A 2 -14.32 3.49 22.45
C LEU A 2 -12.98 4.09 22.03
N GLY A 3 -11.96 3.78 22.82
CA GLY A 3 -10.66 4.45 22.80
C GLY A 3 -9.85 4.15 21.55
N CYS A 4 -9.27 5.21 20.98
CA CYS A 4 -8.21 5.18 19.97
C CYS A 4 -6.90 4.63 20.54
N THR A 5 -6.82 3.32 20.83
CA THR A 5 -5.59 2.69 21.39
C THR A 5 -5.06 1.48 20.61
N GLU A 6 -5.57 1.15 19.42
CA GLU A 6 -5.16 -0.09 18.73
C GLU A 6 -4.03 0.06 17.70
N MET A 7 -3.84 1.21 17.04
CA MET A 7 -2.84 1.31 15.95
C MET A 7 -1.36 1.24 16.40
N ASN A 8 -1.03 1.59 17.66
CA ASN A 8 0.37 1.61 18.09
C ASN A 8 0.96 0.20 18.29
N ARG A 9 0.13 -0.79 18.64
CA ARG A 9 0.55 -2.20 18.78
C ARG A 9 0.74 -2.86 17.40
N ASP A 10 -0.08 -2.49 16.43
CA ASP A 10 0.01 -3.04 15.08
C ASP A 10 1.29 -2.63 14.35
N TYR A 11 1.86 -1.45 14.62
CA TYR A 11 3.14 -1.05 14.02
C TYR A 11 4.33 -1.93 14.42
N ILE A 12 4.27 -2.60 15.58
CA ILE A 12 5.28 -3.59 15.95
C ILE A 12 5.13 -4.84 15.08
N ALA A 13 3.89 -5.32 14.90
CA ALA A 13 3.60 -6.46 14.03
C ALA A 13 4.00 -6.16 12.57
N ILE A 14 3.70 -4.97 12.08
CA ILE A 14 4.12 -4.52 10.74
C ILE A 14 5.66 -4.39 10.65
N GLY A 15 6.32 -3.97 11.72
CA GLY A 15 7.79 -3.96 11.79
C GLY A 15 8.40 -5.34 11.63
N HIS A 16 7.86 -6.36 12.31
CA HIS A 16 8.29 -7.74 12.14
C HIS A 16 7.96 -8.29 10.75
N TRP A 17 6.81 -7.93 10.20
CA TRP A 17 6.47 -8.23 8.81
C TRP A 17 7.52 -7.65 7.84
N CYS A 18 7.95 -6.40 8.04
CA CYS A 18 8.97 -5.76 7.21
C CYS A 18 10.33 -6.49 7.26
N ILE A 19 10.73 -7.02 8.42
CA ILE A 19 11.96 -7.81 8.54
C ILE A 19 11.87 -9.08 7.68
N ASP A 20 10.76 -9.80 7.77
CA ASP A 20 10.57 -11.03 7.00
C ASP A 20 10.44 -10.75 5.50
N ALA A 21 9.71 -9.70 5.12
CA ALA A 21 9.61 -9.23 3.73
C ALA A 21 10.99 -8.80 3.17
N HIS A 22 11.80 -8.14 3.98
CA HIS A 22 13.18 -7.80 3.62
C HIS A 22 14.00 -9.06 3.35
N ASN A 23 13.95 -10.07 4.22
CA ASN A 23 14.74 -11.29 4.06
C ASN A 23 14.41 -12.06 2.76
N VAL A 24 13.17 -11.95 2.27
CA VAL A 24 12.78 -12.54 0.98
C VAL A 24 13.51 -11.88 -0.20
N THR A 25 13.72 -10.56 -0.14
CA THR A 25 14.32 -9.76 -1.23
C THR A 25 15.81 -9.48 -1.03
N ALA A 26 16.32 -9.64 0.19
CA ALA A 26 17.72 -9.38 0.54
C ALA A 26 18.75 -10.10 -0.36
N PRO A 27 18.53 -11.34 -0.82
CA PRO A 27 19.46 -12.01 -1.73
C PRO A 27 19.60 -11.36 -3.12
N GLU A 28 18.69 -10.45 -3.49
CA GLU A 28 18.66 -9.80 -4.80
C GLU A 28 19.35 -8.44 -4.83
N ILE A 29 19.77 -7.94 -3.67
CA ILE A 29 20.41 -6.63 -3.53
C ILE A 29 21.81 -6.77 -2.93
N PRO A 30 22.70 -5.80 -3.18
CA PRO A 30 24.03 -5.81 -2.58
C PRO A 30 23.96 -5.85 -1.05
N GLU A 31 24.85 -6.61 -0.41
CA GLU A 31 24.85 -6.85 1.04
C GLU A 31 24.81 -5.55 1.86
N LYS A 32 25.60 -4.54 1.47
CA LYS A 32 25.60 -3.23 2.15
C LYS A 32 24.24 -2.54 2.09
N VAL A 33 23.51 -2.70 0.99
CA VAL A 33 22.15 -2.15 0.83
C VAL A 33 21.16 -2.92 1.69
N ALA A 34 21.30 -4.25 1.76
CA ALA A 34 20.48 -5.08 2.64
C ALA A 34 20.65 -4.69 4.12
N GLN A 35 21.89 -4.52 4.56
CA GLN A 35 22.20 -4.09 5.93
C GLN A 35 21.60 -2.71 6.27
N LEU A 36 21.74 -1.73 5.36
CA LEU A 36 21.14 -0.40 5.54
C LEU A 36 19.61 -0.46 5.62
N ARG A 37 18.98 -1.25 4.76
CA ARG A 37 17.52 -1.42 4.77
C ARG A 37 17.05 -2.07 6.08
N LEU A 38 17.74 -3.10 6.56
CA LEU A 38 17.41 -3.76 7.83
C LEU A 38 17.57 -2.82 9.03
N ALA A 39 18.62 -1.99 9.05
CA ALA A 39 18.81 -0.96 10.07
C ALA A 39 17.67 0.06 10.06
N ALA A 40 17.25 0.51 8.87
CA ALA A 40 16.11 1.43 8.72
C ALA A 40 14.80 0.80 9.21
N ILE A 41 14.50 -0.46 8.84
CA ILE A 41 13.33 -1.19 9.33
C ILE A 41 13.33 -1.22 10.86
N THR A 42 14.44 -1.66 11.46
CA THR A 42 14.58 -1.83 12.91
C THR A 42 14.38 -0.51 13.66
N ALA A 43 14.94 0.59 13.14
CA ALA A 43 14.79 1.91 13.75
C ALA A 43 13.35 2.47 13.72
N HIS A 44 12.49 1.92 12.86
CA HIS A 44 11.13 2.38 12.65
C HIS A 44 10.05 1.46 13.25
N ILE A 45 10.42 0.32 13.83
CA ILE A 45 9.47 -0.59 14.50
C ILE A 45 8.71 0.14 15.61
N GLY A 46 7.39 -0.06 15.66
CA GLY A 46 6.50 0.60 16.62
C GLY A 46 6.19 2.07 16.30
N LYS A 47 6.70 2.61 15.18
CA LYS A 47 6.40 3.96 14.71
C LYS A 47 5.50 3.91 13.48
N SER A 48 4.62 4.88 13.32
CA SER A 48 3.71 4.96 12.15
C SER A 48 4.44 5.04 10.80
N SER A 49 5.68 5.53 10.79
CA SER A 49 6.52 5.58 9.58
C SER A 49 6.90 4.20 9.03
N ILE A 50 6.77 3.13 9.82
CA ILE A 50 6.98 1.76 9.34
C ILE A 50 6.03 1.38 8.20
N ILE A 51 4.86 2.02 8.12
CA ILE A 51 3.89 1.81 7.04
C ILE A 51 4.47 2.22 5.67
N GLY A 52 5.29 3.27 5.61
CA GLY A 52 5.96 3.68 4.38
C GLY A 52 6.94 2.61 3.91
N ILE A 53 7.76 2.11 4.82
CA ILE A 53 8.73 1.03 4.56
C ILE A 53 8.01 -0.26 4.12
N ALA A 54 6.88 -0.59 4.75
CA ALA A 54 6.09 -1.76 4.37
C ALA A 54 5.57 -1.69 2.93
N LYS A 55 5.20 -0.50 2.45
CA LYS A 55 4.76 -0.29 1.06
C LYS A 55 5.90 -0.45 0.07
N GLU A 56 7.04 0.19 0.32
CA GLU A 56 8.23 0.06 -0.53
C GLU A 56 8.68 -1.41 -0.66
N LEU A 57 8.66 -2.15 0.45
CA LEU A 57 8.95 -3.58 0.44
C LEU A 57 7.91 -4.38 -0.35
N SER A 58 6.64 -4.00 -0.26
CA SER A 58 5.55 -4.66 -0.97
C SER A 58 5.66 -4.50 -2.49
N GLU A 59 6.02 -3.32 -2.97
CA GLU A 59 6.28 -3.05 -4.40
C GLU A 59 7.48 -3.87 -4.91
N GLY A 60 8.54 -3.99 -4.09
CA GLY A 60 9.69 -4.84 -4.41
C GLY A 60 9.33 -6.34 -4.46
N LEU A 61 8.42 -6.80 -3.59
CA LEU A 61 7.93 -8.18 -3.59
C LEU A 61 7.02 -8.47 -4.79
N ASP A 62 6.23 -7.50 -5.24
CA ASP A 62 5.37 -7.64 -6.42
C ASP A 62 6.17 -7.74 -7.72
N SER A 63 7.36 -7.14 -7.76
CA SER A 63 8.29 -7.20 -8.88
C SER A 63 9.00 -8.55 -9.04
N LEU A 64 8.81 -9.50 -8.11
CA LEU A 64 9.36 -10.85 -8.21
C LEU A 64 8.66 -11.68 -9.31
N SER A 65 9.32 -12.75 -9.76
CA SER A 65 8.66 -13.72 -10.65
C SER A 65 7.41 -14.31 -10.01
N ALA A 66 6.41 -14.70 -10.81
CA ALA A 66 5.11 -15.15 -10.32
C ALA A 66 5.19 -16.25 -9.24
N ASP A 67 6.08 -17.23 -9.43
CA ASP A 67 6.29 -18.34 -8.48
C ASP A 67 6.87 -17.84 -7.15
N ARG A 68 7.86 -16.93 -7.20
CA ARG A 68 8.50 -16.38 -6.00
C ARG A 68 7.57 -15.40 -5.29
N ARG A 69 6.84 -14.59 -6.04
CA ARG A 69 5.80 -13.68 -5.54
C ARG A 69 4.72 -14.47 -4.79
N GLY A 70 4.19 -15.55 -5.38
CA GLY A 70 3.22 -16.42 -4.73
C GLY A 70 3.75 -17.09 -3.46
N SER A 71 5.00 -17.57 -3.51
CA SER A 71 5.67 -18.17 -2.34
C SER A 71 5.87 -17.17 -1.21
N ALA A 72 6.33 -15.96 -1.53
CA ALA A 72 6.52 -14.86 -0.58
C ALA A 72 5.19 -14.42 0.05
N GLN A 73 4.14 -14.30 -0.76
CA GLN A 73 2.80 -13.95 -0.29
C GLN A 73 2.30 -14.98 0.72
N ASN A 74 2.35 -16.27 0.36
CA ASN A 74 1.91 -17.36 1.23
C ASN A 74 2.71 -17.42 2.54
N PHE A 75 4.03 -17.23 2.47
CA PHE A 75 4.90 -17.20 3.65
C PHE A 75 4.50 -16.07 4.60
N LEU A 76 4.33 -14.85 4.08
CA LEU A 76 4.00 -13.67 4.90
C LEU A 76 2.60 -13.78 5.50
N VAL A 77 1.61 -14.22 4.72
CA VAL A 77 0.24 -14.49 5.21
C VAL A 77 0.26 -15.56 6.29
N SER A 78 0.97 -16.68 6.08
CA SER A 78 1.02 -17.77 7.04
C SER A 78 1.66 -17.37 8.36
N LYS A 79 2.65 -16.46 8.35
CA LYS A 79 3.40 -16.07 9.55
C LYS A 79 2.77 -14.89 10.30
N HIS A 80 2.25 -13.91 9.56
CA HIS A 80 1.77 -12.64 10.12
C HIS A 80 0.25 -12.44 10.03
N GLY A 81 -0.45 -13.32 9.32
CA GLY A 81 -1.88 -13.21 9.04
C GLY A 81 -2.22 -12.27 7.88
N PHE A 82 -1.23 -11.60 7.27
CA PHE A 82 -1.41 -10.73 6.11
C PHE A 82 -0.17 -10.73 5.21
N GLY A 83 -0.40 -10.56 3.91
CA GLY A 83 0.63 -10.52 2.87
C GLY A 83 0.91 -9.11 2.36
N PHE A 84 1.76 -8.96 1.33
CA PHE A 84 2.09 -7.64 0.78
C PHE A 84 0.91 -6.99 0.04
N ASP A 85 -0.06 -7.79 -0.41
CA ASP A 85 -1.37 -7.31 -0.89
C ASP A 85 -2.04 -6.35 0.11
N TYR A 86 -1.87 -6.56 1.42
CA TYR A 86 -2.43 -5.67 2.44
C TYR A 86 -1.94 -4.22 2.32
N PHE A 87 -0.68 -4.03 1.89
CA PHE A 87 -0.08 -2.72 1.72
C PHE A 87 -0.26 -2.17 0.30
N MET A 88 -0.27 -3.05 -0.71
CA MET A 88 -0.53 -2.70 -2.12
C MET A 88 -1.99 -2.29 -2.33
N GLN A 89 -2.95 -3.02 -1.74
CA GLN A 89 -4.39 -2.78 -1.89
C GLN A 89 -4.88 -1.56 -1.12
N GLN A 90 -4.06 -0.83 -0.34
CA GLN A 90 -4.51 0.42 0.28
C GLN A 90 -4.89 1.48 -0.77
N GLY A 91 -4.23 1.49 -1.93
CA GLY A 91 -4.62 2.35 -3.06
C GLY A 91 -6.00 1.95 -3.60
N GLN A 92 -6.15 0.68 -3.99
CA GLN A 92 -7.42 0.15 -4.52
C GLN A 92 -8.57 0.17 -3.53
N LEU A 93 -8.34 -0.14 -2.24
CA LEU A 93 -9.35 -0.04 -1.19
C LEU A 93 -9.73 1.41 -0.91
N LYS A 94 -8.80 2.36 -1.00
CA LYS A 94 -9.12 3.79 -0.92
C LYS A 94 -9.91 4.25 -2.13
N LEU A 95 -9.54 3.85 -3.34
CA LEU A 95 -10.30 4.10 -4.56
C LEU A 95 -11.70 3.49 -4.47
N ALA A 96 -11.83 2.24 -4.04
CA ALA A 96 -13.10 1.57 -3.79
C ALA A 96 -13.95 2.30 -2.74
N ARG A 97 -13.34 2.82 -1.66
CA ARG A 97 -14.05 3.66 -0.67
C ARG A 97 -14.45 5.03 -1.23
N ILE A 98 -13.67 5.61 -2.15
CA ILE A 98 -14.03 6.86 -2.84
C ILE A 98 -15.22 6.60 -3.78
N ILE A 99 -15.18 5.49 -4.53
CA ILE A 99 -16.23 5.05 -5.44
C ILE A 99 -17.52 4.75 -4.70
N ALA A 100 -17.48 3.89 -3.68
CA ALA A 100 -18.64 3.53 -2.87
C ALA A 100 -19.28 4.75 -2.21
N ARG A 101 -18.48 5.79 -1.92
CA ARG A 101 -18.94 7.06 -1.36
C ARG A 101 -19.51 8.02 -2.40
N GLY A 102 -19.18 7.87 -3.67
CA GLY A 102 -19.72 8.68 -4.75
C GLY A 102 -19.24 10.14 -4.80
N LYS A 103 -18.21 10.53 -4.04
CA LYS A 103 -17.66 11.91 -4.05
C LYS A 103 -16.20 11.98 -3.66
N VAL A 104 -15.46 12.90 -4.28
CA VAL A 104 -14.09 13.29 -3.93
C VAL A 104 -14.15 14.43 -2.89
N ARG A 105 -13.34 14.36 -1.82
CA ARG A 105 -13.38 15.33 -0.71
C ARG A 105 -12.25 16.34 -0.73
N ASN A 106 -11.11 15.99 -1.31
CA ASN A 106 -9.91 16.80 -1.27
C ASN A 106 -8.98 16.50 -2.44
N GLU A 107 -7.99 17.37 -2.60
CA GLU A 107 -7.02 17.34 -3.68
C GLU A 107 -6.12 16.09 -3.65
N ASN A 108 -5.90 15.51 -2.46
CA ASN A 108 -5.16 14.26 -2.32
C ASN A 108 -5.95 13.07 -2.89
N GLU A 109 -7.25 12.98 -2.62
CA GLU A 109 -8.12 11.96 -3.23
C GLU A 109 -8.24 12.19 -4.75
N HIS A 110 -8.32 13.44 -5.19
CA HIS A 110 -8.30 13.77 -6.63
C HIS A 110 -7.03 13.25 -7.30
N ARG A 111 -5.86 13.57 -6.75
CA ARG A 111 -4.56 13.11 -7.28
C ARG A 111 -4.46 11.59 -7.31
N MET A 112 -4.91 10.92 -6.25
CA MET A 112 -4.94 9.45 -6.21
C MET A 112 -5.78 8.84 -7.33
N ILE A 113 -6.89 9.46 -7.72
CA ILE A 113 -7.70 8.95 -8.83
C ILE A 113 -7.00 9.19 -10.17
N VAL A 114 -6.38 10.35 -10.37
CA VAL A 114 -5.61 10.67 -11.59
C VAL A 114 -4.43 9.71 -11.76
N ASP A 115 -3.70 9.45 -10.68
CA ASP A 115 -2.58 8.50 -10.66
C ASP A 115 -3.07 7.09 -11.01
N ALA A 116 -4.22 6.68 -10.47
CA ALA A 116 -4.85 5.41 -10.77
C ALA A 116 -5.30 5.30 -12.23
N LEU A 117 -5.93 6.33 -12.79
CA LEU A 117 -6.36 6.36 -14.19
C LEU A 117 -5.18 6.38 -15.18
N SER A 118 -4.01 6.82 -14.73
CA SER A 118 -2.77 6.79 -15.51
C SER A 118 -2.11 5.41 -15.51
N ASP A 119 -2.54 4.49 -14.64
CA ASP A 119 -2.07 3.11 -14.58
C ASP A 119 -2.81 2.24 -15.61
N THR A 120 -2.07 1.78 -16.61
CA THR A 120 -2.57 0.94 -17.70
C THR A 120 -3.06 -0.44 -17.27
N THR A 121 -2.85 -0.83 -16.01
CA THR A 121 -3.26 -2.12 -15.45
C THR A 121 -4.63 -2.10 -14.77
N ILE A 122 -5.27 -0.93 -14.66
CA ILE A 122 -6.61 -0.81 -14.06
C ILE A 122 -7.69 -1.40 -14.97
N ASP A 123 -8.61 -2.13 -14.35
CA ASP A 123 -9.80 -2.67 -15.00
C ASP A 123 -10.68 -1.55 -15.60
N SER A 124 -11.18 -1.79 -16.82
CA SER A 124 -11.98 -0.82 -17.58
C SER A 124 -13.27 -0.39 -16.88
N SER A 125 -13.90 -1.26 -16.08
CA SER A 125 -15.08 -0.91 -15.29
C SER A 125 -14.74 0.00 -14.11
N LEU A 126 -13.59 -0.25 -13.49
CA LEU A 126 -13.07 0.58 -12.40
C LEU A 126 -12.66 1.97 -12.92
N SER A 127 -11.97 2.03 -14.06
CA SER A 127 -11.59 3.27 -14.73
C SER A 127 -12.81 4.17 -15.02
N ALA A 128 -13.86 3.62 -15.64
CA ALA A 128 -15.07 4.37 -15.96
C ALA A 128 -15.79 4.95 -14.74
N GLN A 129 -15.73 4.28 -13.59
CA GLN A 129 -16.32 4.79 -12.34
C GLN A 129 -15.49 5.94 -11.76
N LEU A 130 -14.16 5.86 -11.86
CA LEU A 130 -13.23 6.88 -11.41
C LEU A 130 -13.30 8.15 -12.27
N GLU A 131 -13.37 8.02 -13.61
CA GLU A 131 -13.56 9.14 -14.53
C GLU A 131 -14.84 9.92 -14.24
N LYS A 132 -15.96 9.22 -14.00
CA LYS A 132 -17.24 9.84 -13.63
C LYS A 132 -17.15 10.66 -12.34
N LEU A 133 -16.38 10.18 -11.37
CA LEU A 133 -16.19 10.87 -10.09
C LEU A 133 -15.34 12.12 -10.22
N LEU A 134 -14.30 12.08 -11.05
CA LEU A 134 -13.47 13.22 -11.41
C LEU A 134 -14.29 14.31 -12.10
N ALA A 135 -15.02 13.96 -13.17
CA ALA A 135 -15.85 14.90 -13.92
C ALA A 135 -16.92 15.58 -13.03
N ALA A 136 -17.52 14.83 -12.10
CA ALA A 136 -18.49 15.36 -11.14
C ALA A 136 -17.84 16.28 -10.08
N HIS A 137 -16.56 16.09 -9.76
CA HIS A 137 -15.82 16.93 -8.83
C HIS A 137 -15.36 18.24 -9.48
N GLU A 138 -14.80 18.16 -10.69
CA GLU A 138 -14.29 19.30 -11.45
C GLU A 138 -15.41 20.25 -11.87
N SER A 139 -16.57 19.71 -12.30
CA SER A 139 -17.76 20.52 -12.61
C SER A 139 -18.30 21.29 -11.40
N LYS A 140 -18.16 20.75 -10.19
CA LYS A 140 -18.52 21.46 -8.94
C LYS A 140 -17.47 22.50 -8.52
N SER A 141 -16.20 22.23 -8.79
CA SER A 141 -15.11 23.17 -8.48
C SER A 141 -15.09 24.36 -9.44
N SER A 142 -15.54 24.18 -10.68
CA SER A 142 -15.66 25.24 -11.70
C SER A 142 -16.88 26.16 -11.51
N ALA A 143 -17.83 25.78 -10.66
CA ALA A 143 -19.07 26.50 -10.41
C ALA A 143 -19.04 27.33 -9.11
N ALA A 144 -17.88 27.40 -8.44
CA ALA A 144 -17.64 28.13 -7.19
C ALA A 144 -16.77 29.37 -7.42
#